data_AF-A0A7J2X8I1-F1
#
_entry.id   AF-A0A7J2X8I1-F1
#
_cell.length_a   1.000
_cell.length_b   1.000
_cell.length_c   1.000
_cell.angle_alpha   90.00
_cell.angle_beta   90.00
_cell.angle_gamma   90.00
#
_symmetry.space_group_name_H-M   'P 1'
#
loop_
_entity.id
_entity.type
_entity.pdbx_description
1 polymer ?
#
loop_
_entity_poly.entity_id
_entity_poly.type
_entity_poly.pdbx_seq_one_letter_code
_entity_poly.pdbx_strand_id
1 'polypeptide(L)'
;MKGITLKEKFIEENKYKIILFVLISIVLIIALGLIFAPHLFYDQWIWKHYIGPVVADAVGHNVEHNGVVANEGYTLVSEITYGIILVLALYFIYKLLKKLNVKIDGYFCIALLPYILFGPVSRVLEDSNFFKIPITYLFISPLIYFLIGFYTIFVLVLGKYMEKRFSRGKSFL
;
A
#
# COMPACT_ATOMS: atom_id res chain seq x y z
N MET A 1 6.74 12.07 -40.85
CA MET A 1 6.76 10.89 -39.95
C MET A 1 8.17 10.71 -39.43
N LYS A 2 8.44 10.96 -38.13
CA LYS A 2 9.76 10.67 -37.55
C LYS A 2 9.92 9.14 -37.45
N GLY A 3 10.96 8.59 -38.08
CA GLY A 3 11.27 7.16 -38.00
C GLY A 3 11.70 6.79 -36.59
N ILE A 4 11.07 5.76 -36.02
CA ILE A 4 11.42 5.21 -34.70
C ILE A 4 12.83 4.60 -34.81
N THR A 5 13.73 5.00 -33.90
CA THR A 5 15.11 4.53 -33.86
C THR A 5 15.19 3.08 -33.40
N LEU A 6 16.23 2.34 -33.81
CA LEU A 6 16.45 0.94 -33.38
C LEU A 6 16.46 0.78 -31.85
N LYS A 7 16.95 1.79 -31.12
CA LYS A 7 16.96 1.83 -29.66
C LYS A 7 15.55 1.92 -29.06
N GLU A 8 14.69 2.77 -29.62
CA GLU A 8 13.30 2.90 -29.18
C GLU A 8 12.51 1.62 -29.43
N LYS A 9 12.74 0.97 -30.58
CA LYS A 9 12.11 -0.32 -30.91
C LYS A 9 12.50 -1.43 -29.93
N PHE A 10 13.78 -1.51 -29.56
CA PHE A 10 14.27 -2.48 -28.56
C PHE A 10 13.66 -2.26 -27.17
N ILE A 11 13.54 -0.99 -26.74
CA ILE A 11 12.95 -0.62 -25.44
C ILE A 11 11.46 -0.98 -25.40
N GLU A 12 10.70 -0.68 -26.47
CA GLU A 12 9.30 -1.05 -26.58
C GLU A 12 9.10 -2.57 -26.50
N GLU A 13 9.90 -3.35 -27.24
CA GLU A 13 9.82 -4.82 -27.26
C GLU A 13 10.17 -5.45 -25.91
N ASN A 14 11.12 -4.88 -25.15
CA ASN A 14 11.62 -5.44 -23.90
C ASN A 14 11.15 -4.70 -22.63
N LYS A 15 10.24 -3.74 -22.77
CA LYS A 15 9.81 -2.81 -21.70
C LYS A 15 9.52 -3.50 -20.38
N TYR A 16 8.68 -4.54 -20.40
CA TYR A 16 8.28 -5.26 -19.19
C TYR A 16 9.43 -6.06 -18.57
N LYS A 17 10.34 -6.62 -19.37
CA LYS A 17 11.52 -7.34 -18.89
C LYS A 17 12.51 -6.38 -18.22
N ILE A 18 12.72 -5.21 -18.82
CA ILE A 18 13.58 -4.16 -18.24
C ILE A 18 13.01 -3.68 -16.91
N ILE A 19 11.71 -3.38 -16.84
CA ILE A 19 11.04 -2.98 -15.58
C ILE A 19 11.21 -4.08 -14.53
N LEU A 20 10.96 -5.33 -14.89
CA LEU A 20 11.11 -6.46 -13.97
C LEU A 20 12.55 -6.60 -13.45
N PHE A 21 13.54 -6.49 -14.34
CA PHE A 21 14.96 -6.55 -13.97
C PHE A 21 15.35 -5.43 -13.00
N VAL A 22 14.87 -4.20 -13.24
CA VAL A 22 15.11 -3.07 -12.34
C VAL A 22 14.50 -3.32 -10.96
N LEU A 23 13.25 -3.81 -10.91
CA LEU A 23 12.59 -4.13 -9.64
C LEU A 23 13.33 -5.22 -8.87
N ILE A 24 13.74 -6.30 -9.55
CA ILE A 24 14.52 -7.39 -8.94
C ILE A 24 15.86 -6.88 -8.42
N SER A 25 16.54 -6.01 -9.18
CA SER A 25 17.82 -5.44 -8.78
C SER A 25 17.69 -4.59 -7.52
N ILE A 26 16.63 -3.78 -7.39
CA ILE A 26 16.35 -2.99 -6.18
C ILE A 26 16.13 -3.90 -4.98
N VAL A 27 15.30 -4.94 -5.13
CA VAL A 27 15.04 -5.91 -4.05
C VAL A 27 16.32 -6.63 -3.65
N LEU A 28 17.16 -7.01 -4.61
CA LEU A 28 18.42 -7.68 -4.35
C LEU A 28 19.40 -6.77 -3.59
N ILE A 29 19.50 -5.49 -3.97
CA ILE A 29 20.35 -4.52 -3.25
C ILE A 29 19.88 -4.36 -1.81
N ILE A 30 18.58 -4.25 -1.57
CA ILE A 30 18.03 -4.17 -0.20
C ILE A 30 18.32 -5.45 0.57
N ALA A 31 18.10 -6.63 -0.02
CA ALA A 31 18.37 -7.91 0.62
C ALA A 31 19.86 -8.09 0.98
N LEU A 32 20.76 -7.75 0.06
CA LEU A 32 22.20 -7.76 0.31
C LEU A 32 22.58 -6.74 1.39
N GLY A 33 21.99 -5.55 1.35
CA GLY A 33 22.17 -4.51 2.37
C GLY A 33 21.75 -4.99 3.76
N LEU A 34 20.63 -5.70 3.87
CA LEU A 34 20.17 -6.29 5.14
C LEU A 34 21.11 -7.39 5.66
N ILE A 35 21.77 -8.13 4.78
CA ILE A 35 22.71 -9.19 5.17
C ILE A 35 24.08 -8.61 5.55
N PHE A 36 24.63 -7.72 4.73
CA PHE A 36 26.01 -7.24 4.87
C PHE A 36 26.13 -5.95 5.69
N ALA A 37 25.08 -5.15 5.80
CA ALA A 37 25.05 -3.89 6.54
C ALA A 37 23.72 -3.69 7.29
N PRO A 38 23.32 -4.62 8.17
CA PRO A 38 22.04 -4.58 8.89
C PRO A 38 21.89 -3.30 9.73
N HIS A 39 22.96 -2.78 10.31
CA HIS A 39 22.91 -1.52 11.06
C HIS A 39 22.45 -0.34 10.20
N LEU A 40 22.85 -0.28 8.92
CA LEU A 40 22.43 0.80 8.03
C LEU A 40 21.03 0.55 7.46
N PHE A 41 20.77 -0.66 6.97
CA PHE A 41 19.50 -0.98 6.28
C PHE A 41 18.35 -1.24 7.24
N TYR A 42 18.58 -1.99 8.31
CA TYR A 42 17.57 -2.28 9.30
C TYR A 42 17.51 -1.17 10.36
N ASP A 43 18.55 -1.02 11.19
CA ASP A 43 18.46 -0.16 12.38
C ASP A 43 18.22 1.31 12.03
N GLN A 44 19.09 1.89 11.18
CA GLN A 44 19.02 3.32 10.84
C GLN A 44 17.94 3.67 9.82
N TRP A 45 17.52 2.73 8.97
CA TRP A 45 16.54 2.99 7.92
C TRP A 45 15.17 2.38 8.23
N ILE A 46 15.04 1.06 8.23
CA ILE A 46 13.73 0.38 8.40
C ILE A 46 13.16 0.60 9.82
N TRP A 47 13.94 0.30 10.85
CA TRP A 47 13.52 0.42 12.23
C TRP A 47 13.21 1.86 12.58
N LYS A 48 14.17 2.78 12.37
CA LYS A 48 14.01 4.20 12.71
C LYS A 48 12.81 4.87 12.05
N HIS A 49 12.51 4.54 10.79
CA HIS A 49 11.51 5.28 10.01
C HIS A 49 10.18 4.54 9.82
N TYR A 50 10.12 3.21 9.93
CA TYR A 50 8.92 2.46 9.57
C TYR A 50 8.45 1.53 10.69
N ILE A 51 9.29 0.63 11.19
CA ILE A 51 8.87 -0.38 12.19
C ILE A 51 8.83 0.21 13.59
N GLY A 52 9.92 0.86 14.01
CA GLY A 52 10.08 1.43 15.35
C GLY A 52 8.96 2.41 15.72
N PRO A 53 8.55 3.35 14.84
CA PRO A 53 7.42 4.23 15.13
C PRO A 53 6.09 3.51 15.34
N VAL A 54 5.81 2.45 14.59
CA VAL A 54 4.61 1.62 14.75
C VAL A 54 4.66 0.85 16.08
N VAL A 55 5.83 0.37 16.46
CA VAL A 55 6.02 -0.30 17.75
C VAL A 55 5.88 0.69 18.90
N ALA A 56 6.47 1.89 18.79
CA ALA A 56 6.36 2.96 19.76
C ALA A 56 4.89 3.34 20.01
N ASP A 57 4.12 3.53 18.93
CA ASP A 57 2.70 3.87 18.97
C ASP A 57 1.89 2.77 19.71
N ALA A 58 2.19 1.50 19.42
CA ALA A 58 1.51 0.36 20.07
C ALA A 58 1.79 0.25 21.59
N VAL A 59 2.94 0.74 22.06
CA VAL A 59 3.33 0.65 23.48
C VAL A 59 3.20 1.98 24.22
N GLY A 60 2.88 3.07 23.52
CA GLY A 60 2.73 4.42 24.07
C GLY A 60 4.00 5.03 24.66
N HIS A 61 5.17 4.59 24.18
CA HIS A 61 6.46 5.18 24.55
C HIS A 61 7.53 4.89 23.49
N ASN A 62 8.60 5.69 23.50
CA ASN A 62 9.74 5.52 22.60
C ASN A 62 10.42 4.16 22.80
N VAL A 63 10.79 3.52 21.69
CA VAL A 63 11.46 2.22 21.69
C VAL A 63 12.85 2.31 21.07
N GLU A 64 13.75 1.44 21.51
CA GLU A 64 15.13 1.43 21.05
C GLU A 64 15.50 0.06 20.47
N HIS A 65 16.27 0.06 19.38
CA HIS A 65 16.89 -1.13 18.81
C HIS A 65 18.34 -0.82 18.46
N ASN A 66 19.29 -1.56 19.05
CA ASN A 66 20.74 -1.40 18.81
C ASN A 66 21.26 0.05 18.94
N GLY A 67 20.81 0.81 19.94
CA GLY A 67 21.20 2.22 20.09
C GLY A 67 20.41 3.19 19.22
N VAL A 68 19.47 2.72 18.41
CA VAL A 68 18.62 3.54 17.55
C VAL A 68 17.24 3.70 18.16
N VAL A 69 16.97 4.91 18.66
CA VAL A 69 15.67 5.29 19.22
C VAL A 69 14.69 5.61 18.09
N ALA A 70 13.50 5.04 18.17
CA ALA A 70 12.35 5.37 17.36
C ALA A 70 11.26 6.00 18.23
N ASN A 71 10.70 7.10 17.73
CA ASN A 71 9.62 7.82 18.38
C ASN A 71 8.30 7.54 17.67
N GLU A 72 7.19 7.81 18.35
CA GLU A 72 5.85 7.75 17.80
C GLU A 72 5.68 8.71 16.60
N GLY A 73 4.80 8.33 15.66
CA GLY A 73 4.44 9.14 14.52
C GLY A 73 5.40 9.08 13.33
N TYR A 74 5.17 9.95 12.34
CA TYR A 74 5.92 9.94 11.10
C TYR A 74 7.20 10.77 11.17
N THR A 75 8.28 10.19 10.67
CA THR A 75 9.49 10.91 10.28
C THR A 75 9.32 11.54 8.88
N LEU A 76 10.14 12.53 8.54
CA LEU A 76 10.16 13.12 7.19
C LEU A 76 10.34 12.06 6.09
N VAL A 77 11.23 11.09 6.32
CA VAL A 77 11.49 9.99 5.36
C VAL A 77 10.24 9.15 5.17
N SER A 78 9.57 8.77 6.25
CA SER A 78 8.34 7.99 6.18
C SER A 78 7.19 8.76 5.56
N GLU A 79 7.04 10.04 5.88
CA GLU A 79 5.99 10.90 5.31
C GLU A 79 6.13 11.01 3.80
N ILE A 80 7.34 11.28 3.29
CA ILE A 80 7.62 11.31 1.86
C ILE A 80 7.38 9.93 1.23
N THR A 81 7.83 8.86 1.88
CA THR A 81 7.66 7.49 1.37
C THR A 81 6.19 7.13 1.23
N TYR A 82 5.39 7.37 2.27
CA TYR A 82 3.96 7.07 2.26
C TYR A 82 3.20 8.01 1.32
N GLY A 83 3.62 9.27 1.18
CA GLY A 83 3.08 10.20 0.18
C GLY A 83 3.29 9.70 -1.26
N ILE A 84 4.49 9.22 -1.59
CA ILE A 84 4.76 8.60 -2.90
C ILE A 84 3.90 7.35 -3.10
N ILE A 85 3.81 6.48 -2.10
CA ILE A 85 3.00 5.27 -2.18
C ILE A 85 1.52 5.60 -2.40
N LEU A 86 1.00 6.61 -1.70
CA LEU A 86 -0.37 7.09 -1.84
C LEU A 86 -0.66 7.55 -3.28
N VAL A 87 0.21 8.39 -3.85
CA VAL A 87 0.04 8.90 -5.23
C VAL A 87 0.05 7.75 -6.24
N LEU A 88 0.99 6.81 -6.10
CA LEU A 88 1.04 5.62 -6.96
C LEU A 88 -0.21 4.76 -6.80
N ALA A 89 -0.66 4.53 -5.57
CA ALA A 89 -1.87 3.76 -5.28
C ALA A 89 -3.10 4.39 -5.94
N LEU A 90 -3.29 5.70 -5.81
CA LEU A 90 -4.39 6.43 -6.46
C LEU A 90 -4.35 6.28 -7.98
N TYR A 91 -3.17 6.39 -8.59
CA TYR A 91 -3.01 6.18 -10.04
C TYR A 91 -3.40 4.76 -10.47
N PHE A 92 -2.95 3.74 -9.74
CA PHE A 92 -3.30 2.35 -10.04
C PHE A 92 -4.77 2.03 -9.80
N ILE A 93 -5.37 2.58 -8.74
CA ILE A 93 -6.80 2.46 -8.47
C ILE A 93 -7.60 3.10 -9.59
N TYR A 94 -7.26 4.33 -10.01
CA TYR A 94 -7.89 4.98 -11.16
C TYR A 94 -7.84 4.11 -12.42
N LYS A 95 -6.66 3.55 -12.73
CA LYS A 95 -6.48 2.66 -13.89
C LYS A 95 -7.30 1.38 -13.76
N LEU A 96 -7.42 0.82 -12.56
CA LEU A 96 -8.25 -0.35 -12.26
C LEU A 96 -9.73 -0.04 -12.49
N LEU A 97 -10.24 1.05 -11.91
CA LEU A 97 -11.63 1.48 -12.08
C LEU A 97 -11.99 1.69 -13.55
N LYS A 98 -11.10 2.36 -14.31
CA LYS A 98 -11.24 2.54 -15.76
C LYS A 98 -11.28 1.20 -16.50
N LYS A 99 -10.39 0.26 -16.16
CA LYS A 99 -10.35 -1.09 -16.76
C LYS A 99 -11.62 -1.89 -16.45
N LEU A 100 -12.21 -1.69 -15.28
CA LEU A 100 -13.43 -2.36 -14.85
C LEU A 100 -14.72 -1.68 -15.34
N ASN A 101 -14.62 -0.52 -16.01
CA ASN A 101 -15.78 0.30 -16.42
C ASN A 101 -16.71 0.66 -15.24
N VAL A 102 -16.12 0.93 -14.07
CA VAL A 102 -16.87 1.38 -12.90
C VAL A 102 -17.20 2.85 -13.06
N LYS A 103 -18.48 3.22 -12.94
CA LYS A 103 -18.93 4.61 -12.91
C LYS A 103 -18.68 5.18 -11.51
N ILE A 104 -18.05 6.34 -11.44
CA ILE A 104 -17.80 7.06 -10.18
C ILE A 104 -18.94 8.06 -10.02
N ASP A 105 -20.06 7.59 -9.46
CA ASP A 105 -21.27 8.38 -9.20
C ASP A 105 -21.54 8.49 -7.69
N GLY A 106 -22.64 9.17 -7.32
CA GLY A 106 -23.03 9.30 -5.91
C GLY A 106 -23.26 7.96 -5.22
N TYR A 107 -23.77 6.96 -5.93
CA TYR A 107 -23.97 5.61 -5.39
C TYR A 107 -22.64 4.91 -5.09
N PHE A 108 -21.64 5.07 -5.97
CA PHE A 108 -20.29 4.58 -5.72
C PHE A 108 -19.69 5.24 -4.47
N CYS A 109 -19.84 6.56 -4.31
CA CYS A 109 -19.38 7.25 -3.11
C CYS A 109 -20.09 6.76 -1.84
N ILE A 110 -21.41 6.54 -1.89
CA ILE A 110 -22.18 5.98 -0.77
C ILE A 110 -21.71 4.56 -0.43
N ALA A 111 -21.43 3.73 -1.44
CA ALA A 111 -20.92 2.38 -1.26
C ALA A 111 -19.52 2.34 -0.59
N LEU A 112 -18.76 3.42 -0.70
CA LEU A 112 -17.46 3.56 -0.03
C LEU A 112 -17.56 4.03 1.43
N LEU A 113 -18.69 4.60 1.86
CA LEU A 113 -18.85 5.15 3.21
C LEU A 113 -18.50 4.17 4.34
N PRO A 114 -18.90 2.88 4.31
CA PRO A 114 -18.53 1.94 5.36
C PRO A 114 -17.01 1.82 5.53
N TYR A 115 -16.25 1.82 4.43
CA TYR A 115 -14.79 1.73 4.44
C TYR A 115 -14.14 3.03 4.93
N ILE A 116 -14.71 4.18 4.52
CA ILE A 116 -14.26 5.50 4.97
C ILE A 116 -14.47 5.66 6.48
N LEU A 117 -15.59 5.19 7.03
CA LEU A 117 -15.89 5.25 8.46
C LEU A 117 -15.11 4.21 9.27
N PHE A 118 -14.85 3.03 8.69
CA PHE A 118 -14.11 1.97 9.37
C PHE A 118 -12.70 2.40 9.80
N GLY A 119 -12.02 3.23 9.00
CA GLY A 119 -10.71 3.78 9.33
C GLY A 119 -10.67 4.56 10.66
N PRO A 120 -11.33 5.72 10.77
CA PRO A 120 -11.33 6.52 11.98
C PRO A 120 -11.96 5.80 13.17
N VAL A 121 -13.00 4.99 12.98
CA VAL A 121 -13.59 4.20 14.07
C VAL A 121 -12.57 3.22 14.63
N SER A 122 -11.87 2.48 13.77
CA SER A 122 -10.85 1.53 14.24
C SER A 122 -9.64 2.23 14.87
N ARG A 123 -9.27 3.43 14.40
CA ARG A 123 -8.24 4.26 15.04
C ARG A 123 -8.64 4.67 16.45
N VAL A 124 -9.87 5.15 16.65
CA VAL A 124 -10.37 5.52 17.99
C VAL A 124 -10.41 4.31 18.92
N LEU A 125 -10.79 3.12 18.40
CA LEU A 125 -10.74 1.89 19.18
C LEU A 125 -9.31 1.53 19.58
N GLU A 126 -8.35 1.66 18.65
CA GLU A 126 -6.93 1.45 18.91
C GLU A 126 -6.40 2.40 19.99
N ASP A 127 -6.65 3.71 19.86
CA ASP A 127 -6.25 4.73 20.84
C ASP A 127 -6.88 4.46 22.23
N SER A 128 -8.07 3.84 22.29
CA SER A 128 -8.72 3.44 23.55
C SER A 128 -8.16 2.16 24.19
N ASN A 129 -7.08 1.59 23.63
CA ASN A 129 -6.50 0.30 24.05
C ASN A 129 -7.49 -0.87 23.93
N PHE A 130 -8.46 -0.79 23.00
CA PHE A 130 -9.41 -1.88 22.75
C PHE A 130 -8.72 -3.10 22.15
N PHE A 131 -7.78 -2.88 21.22
CA PHE A 131 -6.95 -3.94 20.65
C PHE A 131 -5.71 -4.18 21.49
N LYS A 132 -5.36 -5.44 21.72
CA LYS A 132 -4.13 -5.83 22.43
C LYS A 132 -3.07 -6.29 21.44
N ILE A 133 -1.81 -6.24 21.85
CA ILE A 133 -0.69 -6.85 21.11
C ILE A 133 -0.97 -8.36 20.93
N PRO A 134 -0.77 -8.93 19.73
CA PRO A 134 -0.16 -8.33 18.52
C PRO A 134 -1.18 -7.70 17.55
N ILE A 135 -2.48 -7.79 17.82
CA ILE A 135 -3.54 -7.37 16.90
C ILE A 135 -3.52 -5.85 16.68
N THR A 136 -3.16 -5.07 17.71
CA THR A 136 -3.12 -3.59 17.63
C THR A 136 -2.28 -3.07 16.46
N TYR A 137 -1.18 -3.75 16.10
CA TYR A 137 -0.32 -3.36 14.99
C TYR A 137 -1.07 -3.23 13.65
N LEU A 138 -2.13 -4.03 13.44
CA LEU A 138 -2.94 -3.97 12.22
C LEU A 138 -3.78 -2.69 12.11
N PHE A 139 -4.06 -2.05 13.24
CA PHE A 139 -4.91 -0.86 13.34
C PHE A 139 -4.10 0.43 13.49
N ILE A 140 -2.77 0.33 13.54
CA ILE A 140 -1.84 1.46 13.56
C ILE A 140 -1.53 1.93 12.14
N SER A 141 -1.31 3.23 12.00
CA SER A 141 -0.97 3.83 10.71
C SER A 141 0.50 3.56 10.33
N PRO A 142 0.81 3.35 9.04
CA PRO A 142 -0.09 3.41 7.90
C PRO A 142 -0.81 2.08 7.60
N LEU A 143 -0.50 0.99 8.33
CA LEU A 143 -0.90 -0.38 7.99
C LEU A 143 -2.42 -0.53 7.85
N ILE A 144 -3.17 0.11 8.74
CA ILE A 144 -4.63 0.14 8.68
C ILE A 144 -5.16 0.64 7.32
N TYR A 145 -4.56 1.67 6.72
CA TYR A 145 -5.02 2.22 5.45
C TYR A 145 -4.70 1.31 4.28
N PHE A 146 -3.57 0.58 4.32
CA PHE A 146 -3.28 -0.47 3.35
C PHE A 146 -4.30 -1.60 3.43
N LEU A 147 -4.68 -2.03 4.63
CA LEU A 147 -5.68 -3.06 4.85
C LEU A 147 -7.05 -2.64 4.30
N ILE A 148 -7.49 -1.42 4.62
CA ILE A 148 -8.77 -0.88 4.14
C ILE A 148 -8.76 -0.76 2.62
N GLY A 149 -7.68 -0.21 2.04
CA GLY A 149 -7.52 -0.09 0.60
C GLY A 149 -7.57 -1.44 -0.11
N PHE A 150 -6.80 -2.42 0.39
CA PHE A 150 -6.80 -3.78 -0.14
C PHE A 150 -8.19 -4.41 -0.07
N TYR A 151 -8.85 -4.35 1.10
CA TYR A 151 -10.17 -4.93 1.30
C TYR A 151 -11.22 -4.28 0.40
N THR A 152 -11.19 -2.95 0.26
CA THR A 152 -12.09 -2.19 -0.62
C THR A 152 -11.91 -2.62 -2.07
N ILE A 153 -10.67 -2.69 -2.55
CA ILE A 153 -10.36 -3.13 -3.91
C ILE A 153 -10.78 -4.58 -4.13
N PHE A 154 -10.52 -5.46 -3.16
CA PHE A 154 -10.90 -6.87 -3.22
C PHE A 154 -12.41 -7.03 -3.37
N VAL A 155 -13.20 -6.37 -2.52
CA VAL A 155 -14.67 -6.42 -2.60
C VAL A 155 -15.17 -5.82 -3.91
N LEU A 156 -14.58 -4.72 -4.38
CA LEU A 156 -14.94 -4.11 -5.66
C LEU A 156 -14.71 -5.05 -6.85
N VAL A 157 -13.54 -5.70 -6.90
CA VAL A 157 -13.18 -6.66 -7.95
C VAL A 157 -14.11 -7.87 -7.89
N LEU A 158 -14.38 -8.39 -6.70
CA LEU A 158 -15.29 -9.51 -6.49
C LEU A 158 -16.72 -9.16 -6.94
N GLY A 159 -17.22 -7.99 -6.54
CA GLY A 159 -18.54 -7.50 -6.94
C GLY A 159 -18.66 -7.39 -8.46
N LYS A 160 -17.65 -6.83 -9.13
CA LYS A 160 -17.65 -6.73 -10.61
C LYS A 160 -17.54 -8.10 -11.29
N TYR A 161 -16.79 -9.03 -10.70
CA TYR A 161 -16.69 -10.40 -11.18
C TYR A 161 -18.04 -11.12 -11.09
N MET A 162 -18.74 -10.99 -9.96
CA MET A 162 -20.08 -11.55 -9.76
C MET A 162 -21.10 -10.91 -10.71
N GLU A 163 -21.12 -9.59 -10.87
CA GLU A 163 -22.00 -8.90 -11.82
C GLU A 163 -21.88 -9.48 -13.23
N LYS A 164 -20.65 -9.69 -13.73
CA LYS A 164 -20.42 -10.29 -15.06
C LYS A 164 -20.92 -11.73 -15.14
N ARG A 165 -20.79 -12.51 -14.07
CA ARG A 165 -21.21 -13.93 -14.02
C ARG A 165 -22.74 -14.04 -14.00
N PHE A 166 -23.41 -13.24 -13.18
CA PHE A 166 -24.86 -13.31 -12.98
C PHE A 166 -25.66 -12.56 -14.06
N SER A 167 -25.16 -11.45 -14.63
CA SER A 167 -25.81 -10.81 -15.77
C SER A 167 -25.82 -11.68 -17.03
N ARG A 168 -24.84 -12.58 -17.21
CA ARG A 168 -24.88 -13.57 -18.30
C ARG A 168 -25.99 -14.63 -18.13
N GLY A 169 -26.45 -14.87 -16.89
CA GLY A 169 -27.53 -15.82 -16.60
C GLY A 169 -28.94 -15.28 -16.81
N LYS A 170 -29.12 -13.96 -16.96
CA LYS A 170 -30.43 -13.32 -17.17
C LYS A 170 -30.78 -13.05 -18.64
N SER A 171 -30.01 -13.56 -19.60
CA SER A 171 -30.26 -13.41 -21.06
C SER A 171 -31.26 -14.44 -21.63
N PHE A 172 -32.22 -14.94 -20.84
CA PHE A 172 -33.17 -15.97 -21.28
C PHE A 172 -34.61 -15.73 -20.79
N LEU A 173 -35.00 -14.48 -20.54
CA LEU A 173 -36.39 -14.07 -20.38
C LEU A 173 -36.68 -12.87 -21.27
#